data_AF-A0A9W6D5I9-F1
#
_entry.id   AF-A0A9W6D5I9-F1
#
_cell.length_a   1.000
_cell.length_b   1.000
_cell.length_c   1.000
_cell.angle_alpha   90.00
_cell.angle_beta   90.00
_cell.angle_gamma   90.00
#
_symmetry.space_group_name_H-M   'P 1'
#
loop_
_entity.id
_entity.type
_entity.pdbx_description
1 polymer ?
#
loop_
_entity_poly.entity_id
_entity_poly.type
_entity_poly.pdbx_seq_one_letter_code
_entity_poly.pdbx_strand_id
1 'polypeptide(L)'
;MRRIWLLALFFGAFCLLGSGIALAQYNDYQKKIMDQQRRIDQGIASGRLTRGEANLLQDNLNVIKMKLSRYKADGRLGARERTELDSLLDRNSAMIYKEKHDISGFYDSEFQKRIEDQQRKIDQGIMSGSLTRSEADTLQDNLNWIKMRFSKLRSDGMLNFQERERLDRMLDQNNAMIYKNKHNLPRRIY
;
A
#
# COMPACT_ATOMS: atom_id res chain seq x y z
N MET A 1 68.41 38.87 39.12
CA MET A 1 67.33 39.89 39.19
C MET A 1 66.22 39.50 38.22
N ARG A 2 64.96 39.56 38.67
CA ARG A 2 63.72 39.19 37.96
C ARG A 2 63.23 40.33 37.07
N ARG A 3 62.67 40.05 35.89
CA ARG A 3 61.50 40.75 35.32
C ARG A 3 60.66 39.81 34.46
N ILE A 4 59.35 39.84 34.72
CA ILE A 4 58.23 39.13 34.10
C ILE A 4 57.64 40.03 33.01
N TRP A 5 57.18 39.47 31.87
CA TRP A 5 55.93 39.88 31.20
C TRP A 5 55.30 38.70 30.42
N LEU A 6 53.99 38.59 30.57
CA LEU A 6 53.04 37.61 30.02
C LEU A 6 52.75 37.86 28.52
N LEU A 7 52.31 36.84 27.76
CA LEU A 7 51.02 36.84 27.04
C LEU A 7 50.78 35.54 26.24
N ALA A 8 49.55 35.06 26.37
CA ALA A 8 48.99 33.81 25.85
C ALA A 8 48.62 33.87 24.36
N LEU A 9 48.53 32.72 23.70
CA LEU A 9 47.61 32.54 22.58
C LEU A 9 46.92 31.17 22.65
N PHE A 10 45.59 31.26 22.62
CA PHE A 10 44.59 30.27 22.95
C PHE A 10 44.52 29.10 21.93
N PHE A 11 44.33 27.91 22.48
CA PHE A 11 43.64 26.78 21.85
C PHE A 11 42.24 27.20 21.40
N GLY A 12 41.82 26.83 20.18
CA GLY A 12 40.39 26.83 19.82
C GLY A 12 40.06 27.20 18.39
N ALA A 13 40.50 26.43 17.41
CA ALA A 13 39.83 26.40 16.11
C ALA A 13 38.51 25.62 16.26
N PHE A 14 37.46 26.37 16.58
CA PHE A 14 36.10 25.90 16.77
C PHE A 14 35.51 25.46 15.42
N CYS A 15 35.55 24.15 15.15
CA CYS A 15 34.78 23.52 14.08
C CYS A 15 33.28 23.51 14.44
N LEU A 16 32.54 24.57 14.11
CA LEU A 16 31.07 24.54 14.04
C LEU A 16 30.57 25.00 12.67
N LEU A 17 30.76 24.16 11.66
CA LEU A 17 30.05 24.26 10.37
C LEU A 17 29.17 23.02 10.13
N GLY A 18 28.47 22.57 11.18
CA GLY A 18 27.70 21.32 11.14
C GLY A 18 26.17 21.46 11.14
N SER A 19 25.61 22.62 11.49
CA SER A 19 24.22 22.69 11.99
C SER A 19 23.18 23.17 10.96
N GLY A 20 23.57 24.01 10.00
CA GLY A 20 22.61 24.66 9.08
C GLY A 20 21.99 23.73 8.03
N ILE A 21 22.77 22.75 7.53
CA ILE A 21 22.34 21.84 6.45
C ILE A 21 21.25 20.86 6.93
N ALA A 22 21.32 20.43 8.20
CA ALA A 22 20.36 19.47 8.76
C ALA A 22 18.95 20.07 8.93
N LEU A 23 18.85 21.34 9.31
CA LEU A 23 17.56 22.03 9.48
C LEU A 23 16.85 22.26 8.13
N ALA A 24 17.60 22.61 7.09
CA ALA A 24 17.04 22.80 5.75
C ALA A 24 16.45 21.50 5.19
N GLN A 25 17.15 20.37 5.36
CA GLN A 25 16.68 19.05 4.92
C GLN A 25 15.41 18.62 5.66
N TYR A 26 15.38 18.78 6.98
CA TYR A 26 14.18 18.48 7.77
C TYR A 26 12.96 19.27 7.29
N ASN A 27 13.15 20.57 7.00
CA ASN A 27 12.09 21.43 6.49
C ASN A 27 11.56 20.99 5.12
N ASP A 28 12.40 20.44 4.25
CA ASP A 28 11.97 19.89 2.95
C ASP A 28 11.03 18.68 3.14
N TYR A 29 11.41 17.73 3.99
CA TYR A 29 10.55 16.58 4.30
C TYR A 29 9.21 17.00 4.93
N GLN A 30 9.20 18.00 5.81
CA GLN A 30 7.96 18.56 6.36
C GLN A 30 7.06 19.13 5.27
N LYS A 31 7.61 19.88 4.30
CA LYS A 31 6.84 20.40 3.16
C LYS A 31 6.22 19.27 2.32
N LYS A 32 6.98 18.22 2.00
CA LYS A 32 6.47 17.05 1.27
C LYS A 32 5.34 16.34 2.03
N ILE A 33 5.48 16.19 3.35
CA ILE A 33 4.44 15.60 4.22
C ILE A 33 3.16 16.46 4.20
N MET A 34 3.30 17.79 4.32
CA MET A 34 2.16 18.71 4.28
C MET A 34 1.44 18.70 2.93
N ASP A 35 2.17 18.59 1.83
CA ASP A 35 1.57 18.44 0.50
C ASP A 35 0.75 17.15 0.39
N GLN A 36 1.33 16.02 0.82
CA GLN A 36 0.61 14.74 0.80
C GLN A 36 -0.64 14.75 1.68
N GLN A 37 -0.56 15.33 2.89
CA GLN A 37 -1.71 15.51 3.77
C GLN A 37 -2.82 16.29 3.06
N ARG A 38 -2.49 17.45 2.47
CA ARG A 38 -3.45 18.27 1.73
C ARG A 38 -4.11 17.51 0.58
N ARG A 39 -3.35 16.71 -0.16
CA ARG A 39 -3.87 15.91 -1.29
C ARG A 39 -4.81 14.80 -0.82
N ILE A 40 -4.54 14.19 0.33
CA ILE A 40 -5.42 13.22 1.00
C ILE A 40 -6.71 13.93 1.43
N ASP A 41 -6.61 15.05 2.15
CA ASP A 41 -7.76 15.81 2.64
C ASP A 41 -8.67 16.27 1.49
N GLN A 42 -8.09 16.75 0.38
CA GLN A 42 -8.83 17.10 -0.84
C GLN A 42 -9.50 15.87 -1.48
N GLY A 43 -8.82 14.73 -1.49
CA GLY A 43 -9.36 13.47 -2.00
C GLY A 43 -10.61 13.06 -1.22
N ILE A 44 -10.55 13.13 0.11
CA ILE A 44 -11.68 12.89 1.01
C ILE A 44 -12.82 13.89 0.74
N ALA A 45 -12.52 15.19 0.77
CA ALA A 45 -13.52 16.25 0.62
C ALA A 45 -14.24 16.19 -0.73
N SER A 46 -13.52 15.79 -1.79
CA SER A 46 -14.09 15.65 -3.14
C SER A 46 -14.75 14.29 -3.41
N GLY A 47 -14.71 13.36 -2.45
CA GLY A 47 -15.22 11.99 -2.63
C GLY A 47 -14.40 11.13 -3.59
N ARG A 48 -13.20 11.58 -3.99
CA ARG A 48 -12.27 10.82 -4.85
C ARG A 48 -11.47 9.76 -4.10
N LEU A 49 -11.47 9.81 -2.76
CA LEU A 49 -10.91 8.76 -1.92
C LEU A 49 -12.04 8.17 -1.08
N THR A 50 -12.16 6.84 -1.13
CA THR A 50 -12.95 6.09 -0.17
C THR A 50 -12.33 6.16 1.22
N ARG A 51 -13.09 5.79 2.24
CA ARG A 51 -12.62 5.77 3.64
C ARG A 51 -11.39 4.88 3.81
N GLY A 52 -11.36 3.71 3.17
CA GLY A 52 -10.26 2.77 3.22
C GLY A 52 -8.99 3.28 2.54
N GLU A 53 -9.14 3.93 1.38
CA GLU A 53 -8.01 4.52 0.66
C GLU A 53 -7.43 5.68 1.48
N ALA A 54 -8.28 6.58 1.99
CA ALA A 54 -7.85 7.66 2.85
C ALA A 54 -7.09 7.17 4.10
N ASN A 55 -7.64 6.18 4.80
CA ASN A 55 -6.99 5.59 5.98
C ASN A 55 -5.63 4.98 5.64
N LEU A 56 -5.54 4.18 4.57
CA LEU A 56 -4.29 3.56 4.13
C LEU A 56 -3.21 4.61 3.84
N LEU A 57 -3.57 5.66 3.10
CA LEU A 57 -2.65 6.75 2.75
C LEU A 57 -2.22 7.56 3.98
N GLN A 58 -3.14 7.75 4.92
CA GLN A 58 -2.87 8.43 6.19
C GLN A 58 -1.94 7.63 7.08
N ASP A 59 -2.13 6.31 7.18
CA ASP A 59 -1.29 5.42 7.97
C ASP A 59 0.14 5.38 7.44
N ASN A 60 0.31 5.28 6.12
CA ASN A 60 1.62 5.40 5.47
C ASN A 60 2.29 6.75 5.83
N LEU A 61 1.54 7.84 5.75
CA LEU A 61 2.05 9.18 6.06
C LEU A 61 2.41 9.33 7.55
N ASN A 62 1.67 8.69 8.45
CA ASN A 62 1.95 8.65 9.87
C ASN A 62 3.24 7.87 10.19
N VAL A 63 3.48 6.75 9.50
CA VAL A 63 4.75 6.00 9.60
C VAL A 63 5.93 6.87 9.16
N ILE A 64 5.77 7.63 8.06
CA ILE A 64 6.80 8.56 7.56
C ILE A 64 7.08 9.67 8.59
N LYS A 65 6.02 10.30 9.15
CA LYS A 65 6.14 11.32 10.21
C LYS A 65 6.90 10.78 11.43
N MET A 66 6.58 9.55 11.86
CA MET A 66 7.27 8.89 12.97
C MET A 66 8.75 8.68 12.68
N LYS A 67 9.11 8.17 11.49
CA LYS A 67 10.51 7.97 11.08
C LYS A 67 11.29 9.27 11.04
N LEU A 68 10.72 10.31 10.43
CA LEU A 68 11.34 11.64 10.36
C LEU A 68 11.58 12.23 11.77
N SER A 69 10.64 12.03 12.71
CA SER A 69 10.82 12.47 14.09
C SER A 69 11.93 11.71 14.82
N ARG A 70 12.08 10.40 14.56
CA ARG A 70 13.17 9.59 15.14
C ARG A 70 14.53 10.04 14.63
N TYR A 71 14.70 10.18 13.32
CA TYR A 71 15.99 10.61 12.76
C TYR A 71 16.35 12.07 13.13
N LYS A 72 15.36 12.93 13.41
CA LYS A 72 15.62 14.26 13.98
C LYS A 72 16.24 14.18 15.37
N ALA A 73 15.83 13.22 16.21
CA ALA A 73 16.34 13.07 17.57
C ALA A 73 17.83 12.70 17.58
N ASP A 74 18.27 11.93 16.59
CA ASP A 74 19.68 11.51 16.41
C ASP A 74 20.56 12.63 15.80
N GLY A 75 19.97 13.79 15.50
CA GLY A 75 20.67 15.05 15.22
C GLY A 75 21.17 15.25 13.79
N ARG A 76 21.16 14.23 12.94
CA ARG A 76 21.51 14.34 11.50
C ARG A 76 20.76 13.30 10.67
N LEU A 77 20.28 13.70 9.48
CA LEU A 77 19.75 12.77 8.49
C LEU A 77 20.89 12.13 7.67
N GLY A 78 21.18 10.87 7.94
CA GLY A 78 22.13 10.06 7.17
C GLY A 78 21.68 9.84 5.72
N ALA A 79 22.60 9.46 4.83
CA ALA A 79 22.26 9.16 3.44
C ALA A 79 21.21 8.04 3.31
N ARG A 80 21.34 6.97 4.11
CA ARG A 80 20.39 5.84 4.11
C ARG A 80 19.00 6.24 4.58
N GLU A 81 18.91 7.04 5.64
CA GLU A 81 17.64 7.53 6.18
C GLU A 81 16.92 8.44 5.20
N ARG A 82 17.67 9.28 4.48
CA ARG A 82 17.13 10.10 3.39
C ARG A 82 16.55 9.24 2.28
N THR A 83 17.32 8.27 1.78
CA THR A 83 16.85 7.34 0.75
C THR A 83 15.60 6.58 1.19
N GLU A 84 15.53 6.17 2.46
CA GLU A 84 14.35 5.50 3.00
C GLU A 84 13.13 6.44 3.05
N LEU A 85 13.29 7.66 3.59
CA LEU A 85 12.21 8.66 3.65
C LEU A 85 11.71 9.05 2.26
N ASP A 86 12.63 9.30 1.32
CA ASP A 86 12.28 9.65 -0.06
C ASP A 86 11.53 8.50 -0.72
N SER A 87 12.01 7.25 -0.58
CA SER A 87 11.31 6.09 -1.14
C SER A 87 9.89 5.92 -0.56
N LEU A 88 9.72 6.13 0.75
CA LEU A 88 8.40 6.05 1.38
C LEU A 88 7.46 7.17 0.92
N LEU A 89 7.97 8.40 0.84
CA LEU A 89 7.21 9.56 0.35
C LEU A 89 6.80 9.37 -1.11
N ASP A 90 7.71 8.91 -1.96
CA ASP A 90 7.44 8.69 -3.39
C ASP A 90 6.38 7.60 -3.59
N ARG A 91 6.49 6.49 -2.85
CA ARG A 91 5.49 5.42 -2.85
C ARG A 91 4.13 5.94 -2.42
N ASN A 92 4.05 6.67 -1.31
CA ASN A 92 2.77 7.20 -0.83
C ASN A 92 2.20 8.24 -1.79
N SER A 93 3.04 9.09 -2.39
CA SER A 93 2.65 10.06 -3.41
C SER A 93 2.05 9.39 -4.65
N ALA A 94 2.66 8.31 -5.12
CA ALA A 94 2.16 7.51 -6.23
C ALA A 94 0.83 6.84 -5.90
N MET A 95 0.66 6.32 -4.67
CA MET A 95 -0.61 5.78 -4.20
C MET A 95 -1.69 6.87 -4.14
N ILE A 96 -1.41 8.06 -3.59
CA ILE A 96 -2.35 9.20 -3.57
C ILE A 96 -2.80 9.54 -5.00
N TYR A 97 -1.89 9.53 -5.97
CA TYR A 97 -2.24 9.79 -7.36
C TYR A 97 -3.15 8.69 -7.92
N LYS A 98 -2.77 7.42 -7.76
CA LYS A 98 -3.54 6.28 -8.27
C LYS A 98 -4.96 6.25 -7.70
N GLU A 99 -5.10 6.32 -6.38
CA GLU A 99 -6.40 6.19 -5.71
C GLU A 99 -7.33 7.37 -6.05
N LYS A 100 -6.80 8.59 -6.23
CA LYS A 100 -7.62 9.74 -6.65
C LYS A 100 -8.15 9.65 -8.09
N HIS A 101 -7.56 8.79 -8.93
CA HIS A 101 -7.88 8.66 -10.34
C HIS A 101 -8.57 7.34 -10.70
N ASP A 102 -8.56 6.35 -9.81
CA ASP A 102 -9.28 5.10 -9.98
C ASP A 102 -10.76 5.30 -9.66
N ILE A 103 -11.60 5.43 -10.69
CA ILE A 103 -13.04 5.56 -10.51
C ILE A 103 -13.54 4.19 -10.03
N SER A 104 -13.75 4.05 -8.71
CA SER A 104 -14.21 2.84 -8.01
C SER A 104 -15.32 2.06 -8.73
N GLY A 105 -16.21 2.72 -9.47
CA GLY A 105 -17.27 2.06 -10.24
C GLY A 105 -16.80 1.15 -11.39
N PHE A 106 -15.64 1.43 -12.01
CA PHE A 106 -15.10 0.56 -13.07
C PHE A 106 -14.56 -0.75 -12.51
N TYR A 107 -13.78 -0.68 -11.43
CA TYR A 107 -13.27 -1.87 -10.74
C TYR A 107 -14.40 -2.77 -10.26
N ASP A 108 -15.43 -2.19 -9.63
CA ASP A 108 -16.57 -2.96 -9.11
C ASP A 108 -17.27 -3.78 -10.20
N SER A 109 -17.45 -3.19 -11.38
CA SER A 109 -18.08 -3.85 -12.53
C SER A 109 -17.21 -4.98 -13.08
N GLU A 110 -15.91 -4.74 -13.27
CA GLU A 110 -14.99 -5.75 -13.77
C GLU A 110 -14.81 -6.92 -12.79
N PHE A 111 -14.71 -6.61 -11.49
CA PHE A 111 -14.63 -7.62 -10.45
C PHE A 111 -15.89 -8.51 -10.44
N GLN A 112 -17.07 -7.91 -10.54
CA GLN A 112 -18.34 -8.64 -10.61
C GLN A 112 -18.41 -9.55 -11.85
N LYS A 113 -17.94 -9.09 -13.02
CA LYS A 113 -17.85 -9.94 -14.22
C LYS A 113 -16.95 -11.14 -14.00
N ARG A 114 -15.78 -10.98 -13.38
CA ARG A 114 -14.86 -12.09 -13.10
C ARG A 114 -15.50 -13.12 -12.15
N ILE A 115 -16.28 -12.68 -11.18
CA ILE A 115 -17.05 -13.55 -10.29
C ILE A 115 -18.07 -14.38 -11.08
N GLU A 116 -18.84 -13.73 -11.97
CA GLU A 116 -19.84 -14.39 -12.82
C GLU A 116 -19.20 -15.40 -13.78
N ASP A 117 -18.06 -15.04 -14.38
CA ASP A 117 -17.30 -15.91 -15.25
C ASP A 117 -16.84 -17.19 -14.53
N GLN A 118 -16.36 -17.08 -13.30
CA GLN A 118 -15.98 -18.26 -12.51
C GLN A 118 -17.18 -19.12 -12.14
N GLN A 119 -18.30 -18.49 -11.75
CA GLN A 119 -19.54 -19.21 -11.47
C GLN A 119 -19.96 -20.05 -12.70
N ARG A 120 -20.01 -19.43 -13.88
CA ARG A 120 -20.34 -20.15 -15.14
C ARG A 120 -19.40 -21.31 -15.41
N LYS A 121 -18.09 -21.15 -15.18
CA LYS A 121 -17.10 -22.21 -15.41
C LYS A 121 -17.28 -23.38 -14.44
N ILE A 122 -17.64 -23.11 -13.18
CA ILE A 122 -17.94 -24.13 -12.17
C ILE A 122 -19.22 -24.88 -12.58
N ASP A 123 -20.29 -24.16 -12.90
CA ASP A 123 -21.57 -24.73 -13.31
C ASP A 123 -21.43 -25.63 -14.55
N GLN A 124 -20.73 -25.14 -15.58
CA GLN A 124 -20.40 -25.93 -16.77
C GLN A 124 -19.54 -27.15 -16.44
N GLY A 125 -18.61 -27.02 -15.48
CA GLY A 125 -17.77 -28.11 -15.03
C GLY A 125 -18.58 -29.24 -14.41
N ILE A 126 -19.57 -28.90 -13.58
CA ILE A 126 -20.52 -29.85 -13.00
C ILE A 126 -21.37 -30.49 -14.11
N MET A 127 -22.00 -29.68 -14.97
CA MET A 127 -22.91 -30.17 -16.02
C MET A 127 -22.22 -31.10 -17.02
N SER A 128 -20.97 -30.80 -17.37
CA SER A 128 -20.18 -31.62 -18.30
C SER A 128 -19.52 -32.85 -17.63
N GLY A 129 -19.57 -32.94 -16.29
CA GLY A 129 -18.85 -33.97 -15.52
C GLY A 129 -17.33 -33.78 -15.49
N SER A 130 -16.81 -32.64 -15.98
CA SER A 130 -15.39 -32.30 -15.91
C SER A 130 -14.95 -31.84 -14.52
N LEU A 131 -15.89 -31.55 -13.61
CA LEU A 131 -15.65 -31.38 -12.19
C LEU A 131 -16.42 -32.43 -11.39
N THR A 132 -15.75 -33.07 -10.42
CA THR A 132 -16.45 -33.86 -9.41
C THR A 132 -17.22 -32.94 -8.46
N ARG A 133 -18.20 -33.49 -7.73
CA ARG A 133 -18.98 -32.71 -6.77
C ARG A 133 -18.09 -32.04 -5.71
N SER A 134 -17.14 -32.78 -5.15
CA SER A 134 -16.21 -32.27 -4.13
C SER A 134 -15.29 -31.16 -4.64
N GLU A 135 -14.79 -31.26 -5.88
CA GLU A 135 -14.01 -30.19 -6.51
C GLU A 135 -14.86 -28.95 -6.75
N ALA A 136 -16.09 -29.12 -7.24
CA ALA A 136 -17.00 -28.01 -7.45
C ALA A 136 -17.36 -27.31 -6.12
N ASP A 137 -17.61 -28.07 -5.05
CA ASP A 137 -17.89 -27.51 -3.72
C ASP A 137 -16.71 -26.67 -3.21
N THR A 138 -15.46 -27.16 -3.34
CA THR A 138 -14.26 -26.39 -2.95
C THR A 138 -14.12 -25.08 -3.73
N LEU A 139 -14.32 -25.13 -5.05
CA LEU A 139 -14.25 -23.95 -5.92
C LEU A 139 -15.37 -22.95 -5.63
N GLN A 140 -16.56 -23.46 -5.30
CA GLN A 140 -17.71 -22.66 -4.93
C GLN A 140 -17.51 -21.97 -3.57
N ASP A 141 -16.97 -22.67 -2.58
CA ASP A 141 -16.67 -22.12 -1.26
C ASP A 141 -15.65 -20.98 -1.34
N ASN A 142 -14.57 -21.19 -2.10
CA ASN A 142 -13.60 -20.14 -2.41
C ASN A 142 -14.29 -18.92 -3.04
N LEU A 143 -15.10 -19.13 -4.07
CA LEU A 143 -15.79 -18.06 -4.78
C LEU A 143 -16.78 -17.32 -3.86
N ASN A 144 -17.51 -18.04 -3.01
CA ASN A 144 -18.45 -17.47 -2.03
C ASN A 144 -17.73 -16.61 -0.98
N TRP A 145 -16.59 -17.08 -0.48
CA TRP A 145 -15.76 -16.30 0.43
C TRP A 145 -15.28 -15.00 -0.23
N ILE A 146 -14.83 -15.07 -1.50
CA ILE A 146 -14.36 -13.90 -2.24
C ILE A 146 -15.50 -12.89 -2.44
N LYS A 147 -16.69 -13.36 -2.86
CA LYS A 147 -17.91 -12.53 -2.97
C LYS A 147 -18.21 -11.81 -1.66
N MET A 148 -18.27 -12.56 -0.55
CA MET A 148 -18.56 -12.02 0.78
C MET A 148 -17.54 -10.94 1.19
N ARG A 149 -16.23 -11.22 1.00
CA ARG A 149 -15.18 -10.26 1.33
C ARG A 149 -15.30 -8.98 0.51
N PHE A 150 -15.50 -9.09 -0.80
CA PHE A 150 -15.69 -7.94 -1.68
C PHE A 150 -16.91 -7.10 -1.24
N SER A 151 -18.06 -7.73 -1.01
CA SER A 151 -19.26 -7.03 -0.54
C SER A 151 -19.04 -6.31 0.79
N LYS A 152 -18.34 -6.94 1.74
CA LYS A 152 -18.02 -6.33 3.04
C LYS A 152 -17.10 -5.11 2.89
N LEU A 153 -15.99 -5.26 2.17
CA LEU A 153 -15.04 -4.17 1.94
C LEU A 153 -15.68 -3.00 1.19
N ARG A 154 -16.53 -3.29 0.21
CA ARG A 154 -17.29 -2.28 -0.52
C ARG A 154 -18.26 -1.54 0.40
N SER A 155 -19.06 -2.28 1.17
CA SER A 155 -20.05 -1.72 2.10
C SER A 155 -19.39 -0.85 3.18
N ASP A 156 -18.27 -1.30 3.73
CA ASP A 156 -17.53 -0.57 4.76
C ASP A 156 -16.72 0.60 4.19
N GLY A 157 -16.71 0.76 2.85
CA GLY A 157 -15.88 1.74 2.15
C GLY A 157 -14.38 1.49 2.32
N MET A 158 -13.99 0.26 2.64
CA MET A 158 -12.62 -0.18 2.92
C MET A 158 -11.90 -0.80 1.72
N LEU A 159 -12.53 -0.78 0.54
CA LEU A 159 -12.00 -1.35 -0.70
C LEU A 159 -10.94 -0.44 -1.34
N ASN A 160 -9.73 -0.44 -0.76
CA ASN A 160 -8.55 0.24 -1.31
C ASN A 160 -7.76 -0.65 -2.28
N PHE A 161 -6.76 -0.09 -2.98
CA PHE A 161 -5.95 -0.82 -3.95
C PHE A 161 -5.33 -2.11 -3.41
N GLN A 162 -4.84 -2.13 -2.16
CA GLN A 162 -4.23 -3.34 -1.58
C GLN A 162 -5.25 -4.45 -1.40
N GLU A 163 -6.47 -4.10 -0.99
CA GLU A 163 -7.57 -5.05 -0.87
C GLU A 163 -8.08 -5.51 -2.23
N ARG A 164 -8.15 -4.61 -3.23
CA ARG A 164 -8.46 -4.95 -4.63
C ARG A 164 -7.49 -5.99 -5.17
N GLU A 165 -6.19 -5.74 -5.02
CA GLU A 165 -5.12 -6.67 -5.39
C GLU A 165 -5.20 -8.03 -4.67
N ARG A 166 -5.60 -8.03 -3.39
CA ARG A 166 -5.82 -9.28 -2.65
C ARG A 166 -6.96 -10.07 -3.25
N LEU A 167 -8.11 -9.44 -3.48
CA LEU A 167 -9.27 -10.07 -4.09
C LEU A 167 -8.96 -10.61 -5.50
N ASP A 168 -8.21 -9.85 -6.29
CA ASP A 168 -7.81 -10.24 -7.64
C ASP A 168 -6.94 -11.50 -7.63
N ARG A 169 -5.95 -11.57 -6.74
CA ARG A 169 -5.12 -12.77 -6.57
C ARG A 169 -5.95 -13.98 -6.16
N MET A 170 -6.97 -13.80 -5.33
CA MET A 170 -7.82 -14.90 -4.90
C MET A 170 -8.69 -15.43 -6.04
N LEU A 171 -9.21 -14.52 -6.89
CA LEU A 171 -9.87 -14.94 -8.12
C LEU A 171 -8.92 -15.67 -9.05
N ASP A 172 -7.68 -15.21 -9.21
CA ASP A 172 -6.71 -15.87 -10.08
C ASP A 172 -6.35 -17.28 -9.57
N GLN A 173 -6.17 -17.43 -8.26
CA GLN A 173 -5.95 -18.74 -7.62
C GLN A 173 -7.14 -19.68 -7.85
N ASN A 174 -8.36 -19.21 -7.62
CA ASN A 174 -9.54 -20.04 -7.83
C ASN A 174 -9.73 -20.40 -9.31
N ASN A 175 -9.46 -19.46 -10.23
CA ASN A 175 -9.47 -19.71 -11.66
C ASN A 175 -8.41 -20.75 -12.06
N ALA A 176 -7.20 -20.69 -11.51
CA ALA A 176 -6.18 -21.70 -11.75
C ALA A 176 -6.62 -23.10 -11.28
N MET A 177 -7.32 -23.20 -10.14
CA MET A 177 -7.92 -24.45 -9.67
C MET A 177 -9.03 -24.95 -10.60
N ILE A 178 -9.90 -24.06 -11.11
CA ILE A 178 -10.93 -24.41 -12.10
C ILE A 178 -10.28 -25.04 -13.34
N TYR A 179 -9.26 -24.41 -13.90
CA TYR A 179 -8.56 -24.94 -15.08
C TYR A 179 -7.89 -26.28 -14.77
N LYS A 180 -7.15 -26.37 -13.66
CA LYS A 180 -6.47 -27.62 -13.26
C LYS A 180 -7.47 -28.77 -13.11
N ASN A 181 -8.59 -28.55 -12.43
CA ASN A 181 -9.56 -29.61 -12.15
C ASN A 181 -10.29 -30.05 -13.43
N LYS A 182 -10.67 -29.11 -14.32
CA LYS A 182 -11.31 -29.43 -15.61
C LYS A 182 -10.42 -30.19 -16.58
N HIS A 183 -9.09 -30.04 -16.48
CA HIS A 183 -8.12 -30.68 -17.38
C HIS A 183 -7.46 -31.94 -16.80
N ASN A 184 -7.79 -32.33 -15.57
CA ASN A 184 -7.44 -33.65 -15.06
C ASN A 184 -8.34 -34.69 -15.77
N LEU A 185 -7.77 -35.41 -16.74
CA LEU A 185 -8.33 -36.47 -17.60
C LEU A 185 -9.49 -37.32 -17.01
N PRO A 186 -10.39 -37.87 -17.86
CA PRO A 186 -11.71 -38.37 -17.47
C PRO A 186 -11.60 -39.41 -16.36
N ARG A 187 -12.10 -39.06 -15.18
CA ARG A 187 -12.16 -39.97 -14.05
C ARG A 187 -13.28 -40.96 -14.32
N ARG A 188 -12.90 -42.16 -14.77
CA ARG A 188 -13.80 -43.32 -14.86
C ARG A 188 -14.45 -43.50 -13.49
N ILE A 189 -15.74 -43.21 -13.42
CA ILE A 189 -16.61 -43.64 -12.34
C ILE A 189 -16.87 -45.13 -12.63
N TYR A 190 -16.33 -46.02 -11.80
CA TYR A 190 -16.67 -47.45 -11.82
C TYR A 190 -17.95 -47.68 -11.03
#